data_AF-A0AAD6S4R7-F1
#
_entry.id   AF-A0AAD6S4R7-F1
#
_cell.length_a   1.000
_cell.length_b   1.000
_cell.length_c   1.000
_cell.angle_alpha   90.00
_cell.angle_beta   90.00
_cell.angle_gamma   90.00
#
_symmetry.space_group_name_H-M   'P 1'
#
loop_
_entity.id
_entity.type
_entity.pdbx_description
1 polymer ?
#
loop_
_entity_poly.entity_id
_entity_poly.type
_entity_poly.pdbx_seq_one_letter_code
_entity_poly.pdbx_strand_id
1 'polypeptide(L)'
;MQIVCGTFTLTTKPERADWNEEVPLDTLRAGFEDYGDKFLSVVKLAEKPRVWQVRAMPVIPTWIKANVALLGDAAHAMFPTYGQGFAMGLKDAAALATLLPGGTKASQIPARLKAS
;
A
#
# COMPACT_ATOMS: atom_id res chain seq x y z
N MET A 1 -21.45 -11.97 -14.33
CA MET A 1 -21.57 -10.93 -15.36
C MET A 1 -20.22 -10.21 -15.42
N GLN A 2 -19.40 -10.54 -16.41
CA GLN A 2 -18.05 -9.98 -16.61
C GLN A 2 -18.18 -8.83 -17.60
N ILE A 3 -17.81 -7.62 -17.17
CA ILE A 3 -17.43 -6.56 -18.09
C ILE A 3 -15.92 -6.72 -18.27
N VAL A 4 -15.50 -7.12 -19.48
CA VAL A 4 -14.10 -7.21 -19.87
C VAL A 4 -13.75 -5.90 -20.57
N CYS A 5 -12.98 -5.05 -19.90
CA CYS A 5 -12.32 -3.88 -20.47
C CYS A 5 -10.84 -4.04 -20.17
N GLY A 6 -10.02 -4.31 -21.19
CA GLY A 6 -8.55 -4.44 -21.12
C GLY A 6 -8.04 -5.54 -20.19
N THR A 7 -7.51 -6.62 -20.74
CA THR A 7 -6.80 -7.66 -19.97
C THR A 7 -5.52 -7.11 -19.36
N PHE A 8 -5.62 -6.48 -18.19
CA PHE A 8 -4.48 -6.30 -17.29
C PHE A 8 -4.26 -7.64 -16.58
N THR A 9 -3.37 -8.48 -17.11
CA THR A 9 -3.01 -9.73 -16.43
C THR A 9 -2.15 -9.39 -15.22
N LEU A 10 -2.74 -9.46 -14.02
CA LEU A 10 -1.98 -9.49 -12.77
C LEU A 10 -1.15 -10.78 -12.78
N THR A 11 0.11 -10.67 -13.16
CA THR A 11 1.08 -11.76 -13.00
C THR A 11 1.42 -11.85 -11.52
N THR A 12 0.81 -12.81 -10.83
CA THR A 12 1.21 -13.17 -9.46
C THR A 12 2.56 -13.87 -9.53
N LYS A 13 3.65 -13.08 -9.56
CA LYS A 13 4.99 -13.62 -9.35
C LYS A 13 5.05 -14.26 -7.95
N PRO A 14 5.74 -15.41 -7.78
CA PRO A 14 5.90 -16.05 -6.48
C PRO A 14 6.54 -15.10 -5.45
N GLU A 15 6.27 -15.34 -4.17
CA GLU A 15 6.42 -14.48 -2.98
C GLU A 15 7.85 -14.00 -2.63
N ARG A 16 8.82 -14.00 -3.56
CA ARG A 16 10.19 -13.51 -3.35
C ARG A 16 10.76 -12.75 -4.53
N ALA A 17 10.04 -11.74 -5.01
CA ALA A 17 10.58 -10.76 -5.94
C ALA A 17 10.71 -9.39 -5.26
N ASP A 18 11.65 -8.58 -5.74
CA ASP A 18 11.79 -7.16 -5.43
C ASP A 18 10.45 -6.42 -5.61
N TRP A 19 10.30 -5.23 -5.04
CA TRP A 19 9.06 -4.45 -5.12
C TRP A 19 8.71 -4.02 -6.54
N ASN A 20 9.71 -3.98 -7.40
CA ASN A 20 9.59 -3.52 -8.76
C ASN A 20 10.73 -4.08 -9.63
N GLU A 21 10.53 -4.00 -10.93
CA GLU A 21 11.54 -4.35 -11.92
C GLU A 21 11.47 -3.40 -13.09
N GLU A 22 12.62 -3.14 -13.71
CA GLU A 22 12.65 -2.45 -15.00
C GLU A 22 12.07 -3.38 -16.07
N VAL A 23 11.24 -2.84 -16.94
CA VAL A 23 10.65 -3.57 -18.06
C VAL A 23 11.05 -2.91 -19.37
N PRO A 24 11.19 -3.66 -20.48
CA PRO A 24 11.42 -3.07 -21.78
C PRO A 24 10.31 -2.07 -22.13
N LEU A 25 10.69 -0.96 -22.77
CA LEU A 25 9.74 0.08 -23.16
C LEU A 25 8.66 -0.44 -24.12
N ASP A 26 9.00 -1.41 -24.98
CA ASP A 26 8.04 -2.02 -25.90
C ASP A 26 6.99 -2.86 -25.16
N THR A 27 7.35 -3.48 -24.04
CA THR A 27 6.38 -4.18 -23.17
C THR A 27 5.38 -3.21 -22.56
N LEU A 28 5.84 -2.03 -22.11
CA LEU A 28 4.94 -0.98 -21.63
C LEU A 28 4.00 -0.50 -22.75
N ARG A 29 4.53 -0.25 -23.94
CA ARG A 29 3.73 0.26 -25.09
C ARG A 29 2.68 -0.73 -25.54
N ALA A 30 3.03 -2.02 -25.65
CA ALA A 30 2.10 -3.07 -26.01
C ALA A 30 0.94 -3.18 -25.00
N GLY A 31 1.20 -2.94 -23.70
CA GLY A 31 0.17 -2.96 -22.65
C GLY A 31 -0.86 -1.83 -22.72
N PHE A 32 -0.65 -0.81 -23.57
CA PHE A 32 -1.53 0.35 -23.69
C PHE A 32 -1.89 0.67 -25.15
N GLU A 33 -1.66 -0.24 -26.10
CA GLU A 33 -1.82 0.02 -27.54
C GLU A 33 -3.24 0.42 -27.95
N ASP A 34 -4.25 0.03 -27.16
CA ASP A 34 -5.67 0.32 -27.35
C ASP A 34 -6.10 1.68 -26.75
N TYR A 35 -5.20 2.42 -26.12
CA TYR A 35 -5.48 3.74 -25.55
C TYR A 35 -5.37 4.85 -26.60
N GLY A 36 -6.04 5.98 -26.36
CA GLY A 36 -6.04 7.10 -27.31
C GLY A 36 -4.67 7.79 -27.48
N ASP A 37 -4.47 8.42 -28.64
CA ASP A 37 -3.20 9.05 -29.06
C ASP A 37 -2.58 10.01 -28.04
N LYS A 38 -3.40 10.77 -27.32
CA LYS A 38 -2.95 11.71 -26.28
C LYS A 38 -2.30 10.99 -25.08
N PHE A 39 -2.79 9.81 -24.72
CA PHE A 39 -2.20 9.01 -23.65
C PHE A 39 -0.91 8.36 -24.16
N LEU A 40 -0.95 7.78 -25.36
CA LEU A 40 0.21 7.16 -25.99
C LEU A 40 1.36 8.15 -26.22
N SER A 41 1.10 9.42 -26.50
CA SER A 41 2.15 10.44 -26.64
C SER A 41 2.92 10.67 -25.33
N VAL A 42 2.27 10.54 -24.17
CA VAL A 42 2.91 10.60 -22.85
C VAL A 42 3.71 9.33 -22.58
N VAL A 43 3.17 8.15 -22.90
CA VAL A 43 3.88 6.86 -22.75
C VAL A 43 5.19 6.85 -23.55
N LYS A 44 5.25 7.52 -24.71
CA LYS A 44 6.47 7.65 -25.53
C LYS A 44 7.59 8.42 -24.85
N LEU A 45 7.30 9.23 -23.83
CA LEU A 45 8.29 10.00 -23.07
C LEU A 45 8.98 9.17 -21.97
N ALA A 46 8.51 7.95 -21.69
CA ALA A 46 9.12 7.08 -20.70
C ALA A 46 10.45 6.50 -21.22
N GLU A 47 11.51 6.59 -20.40
CA GLU A 47 12.84 6.05 -20.75
C GLU A 47 13.07 4.67 -20.15
N LYS A 48 12.99 4.55 -18.81
CA LYS A 48 13.25 3.33 -18.04
C LYS A 48 12.03 2.96 -17.20
N PRO A 49 10.96 2.45 -17.83
CA PRO A 49 9.74 2.16 -17.10
C PRO A 49 9.94 0.99 -16.14
N ARG A 50 9.30 1.09 -14.98
CA ARG A 50 9.35 0.06 -13.95
C ARG A 50 7.95 -0.39 -13.60
N VAL A 51 7.75 -1.69 -13.49
CA VAL A 51 6.49 -2.29 -13.02
C VAL A 51 6.62 -2.55 -11.54
N TRP A 52 5.64 -2.07 -10.78
CA TRP A 52 5.57 -2.23 -9.34
C TRP A 52 4.56 -3.31 -8.98
N GLN A 53 4.96 -4.22 -8.11
CA GLN A 53 4.07 -5.23 -7.56
C GLN A 53 3.23 -4.60 -6.46
N VAL A 54 1.92 -4.48 -6.71
CA VAL A 54 1.00 -3.92 -5.73
C VAL A 54 0.66 -5.00 -4.69
N ARG A 55 1.03 -4.74 -3.43
CA ARG A 55 0.84 -5.68 -2.32
C ARG A 55 -0.04 -5.06 -1.25
N ALA A 56 -0.88 -5.87 -0.64
CA ALA A 56 -1.69 -5.53 0.52
C ALA A 56 -1.58 -6.66 1.54
N MET A 57 -1.81 -6.34 2.81
CA MET A 57 -1.78 -7.31 3.90
C MET A 57 -3.20 -7.76 4.25
N PRO A 58 -3.42 -9.04 4.62
CA PRO A 58 -4.67 -9.44 5.22
C PRO A 58 -4.94 -8.68 6.53
N VAL A 59 -6.20 -8.56 6.90
CA VAL A 59 -6.59 -7.98 8.19
C VAL A 59 -6.08 -8.89 9.31
N ILE A 60 -5.26 -8.35 10.19
CA ILE A 60 -4.76 -9.05 11.39
C ILE A 60 -5.76 -8.86 12.56
N PRO A 61 -5.96 -9.89 13.40
CA PRO A 61 -7.00 -9.88 14.44
C PRO A 61 -6.69 -8.95 15.62
N THR A 62 -5.43 -8.59 15.82
CA THR A 62 -5.03 -7.62 16.86
C THR A 62 -3.77 -6.89 16.43
N TRP A 63 -3.69 -5.60 16.77
CA TRP A 63 -2.53 -4.75 16.50
C TRP A 63 -1.63 -4.59 17.73
N ILE A 64 -2.00 -5.21 18.86
CA ILE A 64 -1.48 -4.84 20.17
C ILE A 64 -1.04 -6.08 20.94
N LYS A 65 0.15 -6.02 21.53
CA LYS A 65 0.65 -7.02 22.46
C LYS A 65 1.46 -6.36 23.57
N ALA A 66 0.95 -6.44 24.80
CA ALA A 66 1.54 -5.80 25.99
C ALA A 66 1.79 -4.30 25.78
N ASN A 67 3.05 -3.88 25.65
CA ASN A 67 3.48 -2.49 25.45
C ASN A 67 3.88 -2.20 23.99
N VAL A 68 3.50 -3.06 23.05
CA VAL A 68 3.79 -2.93 21.62
C VAL A 68 2.48 -2.75 20.85
N ALA A 69 2.45 -1.79 19.92
CA ALA A 69 1.36 -1.56 18.98
C ALA A 69 1.91 -1.44 17.56
N LEU A 70 1.20 -2.05 16.59
CA LEU A 70 1.46 -1.90 15.15
C LEU A 70 0.62 -0.74 14.60
N LEU A 71 1.23 0.08 13.74
CA LEU A 71 0.60 1.23 13.09
C LEU A 71 0.99 1.26 11.60
N GLY A 72 0.20 1.95 10.78
CA GLY A 72 0.48 2.12 9.35
C GLY A 72 0.55 0.79 8.61
N ASP A 73 1.44 0.69 7.61
CA ASP A 73 1.57 -0.51 6.77
C ASP A 73 1.88 -1.79 7.57
N ALA A 74 2.51 -1.68 8.75
CA ALA A 74 2.76 -2.83 9.62
C ALA A 74 1.47 -3.43 10.23
N ALA A 75 0.39 -2.63 10.31
CA ALA A 75 -0.91 -3.05 10.81
C ALA A 75 -1.95 -3.23 9.69
N HIS A 76 -1.86 -2.44 8.62
CA HIS A 76 -2.90 -2.37 7.59
C HIS A 76 -2.39 -1.93 6.21
N ALA A 77 -1.27 -2.51 5.72
CA ALA A 77 -0.85 -2.27 4.33
C ALA A 77 -1.99 -2.55 3.34
N MET A 78 -2.30 -1.58 2.50
CA MET A 78 -3.47 -1.60 1.62
C MET A 78 -3.13 -1.10 0.21
N PHE A 79 -4.05 -1.29 -0.73
CA PHE A 79 -3.87 -0.77 -2.08
C PHE A 79 -3.65 0.75 -2.06
N PRO A 80 -2.73 1.28 -2.91
CA PRO A 80 -2.36 2.68 -2.95
C PRO A 80 -3.43 3.54 -3.66
N THR A 81 -4.69 3.40 -3.27
CA THR A 81 -5.81 4.15 -3.84
C THR A 81 -6.04 5.43 -3.05
N TYR A 82 -6.15 6.57 -3.74
CA TYR A 82 -6.53 7.86 -3.14
C TYR A 82 -5.66 8.34 -1.97
N GLY A 83 -4.43 7.83 -1.80
CA GLY A 83 -3.55 8.20 -0.68
C GLY A 83 -4.04 7.73 0.69
N GLN A 84 -4.97 6.78 0.75
CA GLN A 84 -5.62 6.35 1.99
C GLN A 84 -4.65 5.76 3.03
N GLY A 85 -3.60 5.04 2.60
CA GLY A 85 -2.62 4.43 3.51
C GLY A 85 -1.88 5.48 4.35
N PHE A 86 -1.47 6.59 3.72
CA PHE A 86 -0.88 7.73 4.43
C PHE A 86 -1.86 8.34 5.43
N ALA A 87 -3.10 8.61 4.99
CA ALA A 87 -4.11 9.22 5.84
C ALA A 87 -4.44 8.35 7.06
N MET A 88 -4.48 7.03 6.90
CA MET A 88 -4.70 6.07 8.00
C MET A 88 -3.52 6.03 8.96
N GLY A 89 -2.27 5.94 8.46
CA GLY A 89 -1.09 5.99 9.32
C GLY A 89 -1.00 7.28 10.15
N LEU A 90 -1.39 8.42 9.57
CA LEU A 90 -1.46 9.69 10.31
C LEU A 90 -2.53 9.67 11.42
N LYS A 91 -3.68 9.05 11.16
CA LYS A 91 -4.74 8.86 12.17
C LYS A 91 -4.28 7.95 13.29
N ASP A 92 -3.54 6.88 12.98
CA ASP A 92 -2.99 5.99 14.00
C ASP A 92 -2.03 6.75 14.93
N ALA A 93 -1.14 7.57 14.37
CA ALA A 93 -0.20 8.38 15.15
C ALA A 93 -0.94 9.38 16.07
N ALA A 94 -1.99 10.04 15.55
CA ALA A 94 -2.81 10.94 16.34
C ALA A 94 -3.58 10.21 17.47
N ALA A 95 -4.12 9.01 17.18
CA ALA A 95 -4.77 8.17 18.18
C ALA A 95 -3.76 7.74 19.26
N LEU A 96 -2.56 7.30 18.88
CA LEU A 96 -1.52 6.90 19.81
C LEU A 96 -1.08 8.05 20.73
N ALA A 97 -0.88 9.25 20.17
CA ALA A 97 -0.55 10.45 20.95
C ALA A 97 -1.66 10.81 21.96
N THR A 98 -2.92 10.58 21.59
CA THR A 98 -4.08 10.79 22.48
C THR A 98 -4.16 9.74 23.59
N LEU A 99 -3.86 8.47 23.28
CA LEU A 99 -3.88 7.38 24.25
C LEU A 99 -2.71 7.47 25.25
N LEU A 100 -1.55 7.93 24.78
CA LEU A 100 -0.29 8.02 25.52
C LEU A 100 0.20 9.47 25.66
N PRO A 101 -0.54 10.35 26.35
CA PRO A 101 -0.11 11.73 26.56
C PRO A 101 1.16 11.80 27.43
N GLY A 102 1.82 12.97 27.42
CA GLY A 102 2.99 13.25 28.26
C GLY A 102 2.73 12.92 29.73
N GLY A 103 3.69 12.23 30.37
CA GLY A 103 3.57 11.77 31.75
C GLY A 103 2.92 10.39 31.93
N THR A 104 2.54 9.70 30.84
CA THR A 104 2.07 8.32 30.90
C THR A 104 3.13 7.40 31.51
N LYS A 105 2.78 6.70 32.60
CA LYS A 105 3.68 5.73 33.23
C LYS A 105 3.71 4.43 32.44
N ALA A 106 4.85 3.74 32.39
CA ALA A 106 5.00 2.48 31.68
C ALA A 106 3.95 1.42 32.10
N SER A 107 3.58 1.37 33.38
CA SER A 107 2.56 0.47 33.90
C SER A 107 1.15 0.73 33.36
N GLN A 108 0.89 1.92 32.82
CA GLN A 108 -0.40 2.32 32.26
C GLN A 108 -0.53 2.00 30.76
N ILE A 109 0.59 1.76 30.07
CA ILE A 109 0.62 1.56 28.61
C ILE A 109 -0.26 0.37 28.17
N PRO A 110 -0.16 -0.84 28.75
CA PRO A 110 -0.95 -1.97 28.26
C PRO A 110 -2.46 -1.76 28.39
N ALA A 111 -2.90 -1.09 29.46
CA ALA A 111 -4.32 -0.78 29.66
C ALA A 111 -4.81 0.30 28.68
N ARG A 112 -3.98 1.32 28.41
CA ARG A 112 -4.30 2.40 27.47
C ARG A 112 -4.35 1.93 26.02
N LEU A 113 -3.44 1.04 25.63
CA LEU A 113 -3.45 0.45 24.30
C LEU A 113 -4.66 -0.49 24.09
N LYS A 114 -5.06 -1.29 25.08
CA LYS A 114 -6.25 -2.17 24.94
C LYS A 114 -7.60 -1.45 24.85
N ALA A 115 -7.66 -0.17 25.20
CA ALA A 115 -8.89 0.61 25.19
C ALA A 115 -9.24 1.18 23.79
N SER A 116 -8.38 0.97 22.78
CA SER A 116 -8.58 1.38 21.38
C SER A 116 -9.15 0.27 20.51
#